data_AF-Q0G2L1-F1
#
_entry.id   AF-Q0G2L1-F1
#
_cell.length_a   1.000
_cell.length_b   1.000
_cell.length_c   1.000
_cell.angle_alpha   90.00
_cell.angle_beta   90.00
_cell.angle_gamma   90.00
#
_symmetry.space_group_name_H-M   'P 1'
#
loop_
_entity.id
_entity.type
_entity.pdbx_description
1 polymer ?
#
loop_
_entity_poly.entity_id
_entity_poly.type
_entity_poly.pdbx_seq_one_letter_code
_entity_poly.pdbx_strand_id
1 'polypeptide(L)'
;MEPARAYADSNGLDLDETLRDEGRSAFRGRQRLDDAALGSFIAKVDRGDVPTGSYLLVESLDRLSREKVLVALRLFLTLLDRGIIIVTLGDGRLYSSDSVGERPFELMISIVIMMRAHEESSIKAKRVGAAWDRKRQLALTERKAMTRVCPAWLEKDADGYRLIAERATVVRRIFAMSIDGMGSRAIAIALNSEKVPVFGRGRYWHDSYVKKLLGNEATIGRFVPGAASRIAPAYQPVDDYFPAVVDERTFYRSLAATRARASSSVRHPAGKVRNLVSGIAFCSECGGGMHYMNKGRRGMTVLQCGSSRLKGGCSNSFKYDYNMLENGLVILCSEAFQDRSEKIPEADLGELMVQRDNLAERLSRLIELVETGELAGQQVPRRIADLEAQLKSADAVIKSKKQAAKLLESENSEKAFDDFFKFYRQMKQDETFVLRRNVAVALRTIIKRVVFDARGGMYFEMRDGPPRSMSQEGARL
;
A
#
# COMPACT_ATOMS: atom_id res chain seq x y z
N MET A 1 26.46 -8.40 -6.31
CA MET A 1 26.78 -8.09 -7.72
C MET A 1 28.28 -7.90 -7.91
N GLU A 2 28.90 -6.87 -7.31
CA GLU A 2 30.38 -6.70 -7.35
C GLU A 2 31.19 -7.96 -6.98
N PRO A 3 30.89 -8.70 -5.89
CA PRO A 3 31.72 -9.85 -5.51
C PRO A 3 31.58 -11.06 -6.44
N ALA A 4 30.41 -11.29 -7.04
CA ALA A 4 30.19 -12.42 -7.95
C ALA A 4 30.88 -12.20 -9.30
N ARG A 5 30.77 -10.99 -9.85
CA ARG A 5 31.44 -10.61 -11.09
C ARG A 5 32.96 -10.56 -10.92
N ALA A 6 33.44 -9.98 -9.82
CA ALA A 6 34.88 -9.97 -9.51
C ALA A 6 35.46 -11.38 -9.37
N TYR A 7 34.72 -12.32 -8.77
CA TYR A 7 35.14 -13.71 -8.67
C TYR A 7 35.18 -14.40 -10.05
N ALA A 8 34.16 -14.19 -10.88
CA ALA A 8 34.11 -14.75 -12.23
C ALA A 8 35.27 -14.24 -13.10
N ASP A 9 35.50 -12.92 -13.12
CA ASP A 9 36.59 -12.28 -13.87
C ASP A 9 37.97 -12.78 -13.41
N SER A 10 38.17 -12.96 -12.10
CA SER A 10 39.45 -13.41 -11.54
C SER A 10 39.76 -14.88 -11.82
N ASN A 11 38.72 -15.70 -12.09
CA ASN A 11 38.86 -17.13 -12.32
C ASN A 11 38.59 -17.55 -13.77
N GLY A 12 38.40 -16.58 -14.68
CA GLY A 12 38.14 -16.84 -16.10
C GLY A 12 36.82 -17.59 -16.36
N LEU A 13 35.79 -17.32 -15.55
CA LEU A 13 34.48 -17.96 -15.66
C LEU A 13 33.50 -17.06 -16.42
N ASP A 14 32.64 -17.67 -17.24
CA ASP A 14 31.53 -16.96 -17.88
C ASP A 14 30.33 -16.87 -16.91
N LEU A 15 29.87 -15.65 -16.65
CA LEU A 15 28.83 -15.39 -15.64
C LEU A 15 27.45 -15.33 -16.30
N ASP A 16 26.65 -16.39 -16.13
CA ASP A 16 25.24 -16.38 -16.50
C ASP A 16 24.41 -15.57 -15.47
N GLU A 17 23.90 -14.40 -15.90
CA GLU A 17 23.10 -13.51 -15.07
C GLU A 17 21.58 -13.80 -15.10
N THR A 18 21.14 -14.83 -15.85
CA THR A 18 19.70 -15.11 -16.07
C THR A 18 18.97 -15.64 -14.82
N LEU A 19 19.69 -16.27 -13.88
CA LEU A 19 19.12 -16.83 -12.65
C LEU A 19 19.54 -16.01 -11.43
N ARG A 20 18.77 -14.95 -11.14
CA ARG A 20 19.06 -13.99 -10.05
C ARG A 20 18.00 -14.01 -8.94
N ASP A 21 18.45 -14.08 -7.68
CA ASP A 21 17.61 -13.80 -6.51
C ASP A 21 18.04 -12.48 -5.84
N GLU A 22 17.26 -11.41 -6.06
CA GLU A 22 17.50 -10.07 -5.51
C GLU A 22 17.13 -9.91 -4.03
N GLY A 23 17.20 -10.97 -3.22
CA GLY A 23 17.30 -10.84 -1.76
C GLY A 23 16.15 -10.08 -1.09
N ARG A 24 14.91 -10.18 -1.57
CA ARG A 24 13.74 -9.54 -0.94
C ARG A 24 13.37 -10.25 0.37
N SER A 25 13.87 -9.72 1.50
CA SER A 25 13.37 -9.87 2.87
C SER A 25 12.67 -11.20 3.22
N ALA A 26 13.41 -12.31 3.22
CA ALA A 26 12.86 -13.61 3.59
C ALA A 26 12.83 -13.82 5.12
N PHE A 27 11.82 -13.25 5.76
CA PHE A 27 11.44 -13.54 7.16
C PHE A 27 10.29 -14.57 7.24
N ARG A 28 9.82 -15.09 6.10
CA ARG A 28 8.78 -16.13 6.03
C ARG A 28 9.16 -17.10 4.92
N GLY A 29 9.22 -18.40 5.21
CA GLY A 29 9.70 -19.48 4.34
C GLY A 29 8.91 -19.69 3.05
N ARG A 30 8.99 -18.73 2.13
CA ARG A 30 8.40 -18.81 0.79
C ARG A 30 9.41 -19.14 -0.31
N GLN A 31 10.66 -19.44 0.05
CA GLN A 31 11.75 -19.70 -0.89
C GLN A 31 11.78 -21.15 -1.42
N ARG A 32 10.85 -22.02 -0.98
CA ARG A 32 10.68 -23.40 -1.49
C ARG A 32 9.46 -23.59 -2.41
N LEU A 33 8.82 -22.50 -2.84
CA LEU A 33 7.84 -22.60 -3.91
C LEU A 33 8.60 -22.49 -5.22
N ASP A 34 8.21 -23.29 -6.21
CA ASP A 34 8.87 -23.57 -7.49
C ASP A 34 9.12 -22.36 -8.43
N ASP A 35 9.16 -21.14 -7.89
CA ASP A 35 9.42 -19.86 -8.56
C ASP A 35 10.62 -19.09 -7.99
N ALA A 36 11.39 -19.68 -7.08
CA ALA A 36 12.67 -19.10 -6.70
C ALA A 36 13.74 -19.50 -7.73
N ALA A 37 14.62 -18.56 -8.11
CA ALA A 37 15.72 -18.81 -9.06
C ALA A 37 16.56 -20.06 -8.72
N LEU A 38 16.66 -20.40 -7.43
CA LEU A 38 17.33 -21.60 -6.94
C LEU A 38 16.60 -22.90 -7.31
N GLY A 39 15.26 -22.94 -7.27
CA GLY A 39 14.48 -24.11 -7.67
C GLY A 39 14.60 -24.39 -9.17
N SER A 40 14.57 -23.34 -9.99
CA SER A 40 14.81 -23.44 -11.44
C SER A 40 16.23 -23.92 -11.75
N PHE A 41 17.24 -23.45 -11.01
CA PHE A 41 18.61 -23.93 -11.16
C PHE A 41 18.74 -25.43 -10.88
N ILE A 42 18.17 -25.90 -9.77
CA ILE A 42 18.19 -27.34 -9.41
C ILE A 42 17.52 -28.18 -10.51
N ALA A 43 16.36 -27.74 -11.01
CA ALA A 43 15.66 -28.45 -12.08
C ALA A 43 16.48 -28.52 -13.38
N LYS A 44 17.25 -27.47 -13.72
CA LYS A 44 18.17 -27.48 -14.88
C LYS A 44 19.36 -28.42 -14.66
N VAL A 45 19.91 -28.48 -13.45
CA VAL A 45 20.95 -29.46 -13.08
C VAL A 45 20.41 -30.88 -13.18
N ASP A 46 19.18 -31.13 -12.71
CA ASP A 46 18.53 -32.44 -12.78
C ASP A 46 18.22 -32.88 -14.21
N ARG A 47 17.90 -31.94 -15.11
CA ARG A 47 17.67 -32.21 -16.53
C ARG A 47 18.94 -32.35 -17.37
N GLY A 48 20.11 -32.03 -16.80
CA GLY A 48 21.39 -32.05 -17.50
C GLY A 48 21.65 -30.82 -18.38
N ASP A 49 20.83 -29.78 -18.26
CA ASP A 49 21.03 -28.50 -18.98
C ASP A 49 22.24 -27.73 -18.45
N VAL A 50 22.64 -28.00 -17.20
CA VAL A 50 23.85 -27.47 -16.57
C VAL A 50 24.93 -28.56 -16.56
N PRO A 51 26.05 -28.39 -17.28
CA PRO A 51 27.11 -29.38 -17.33
C PRO A 51 27.75 -29.62 -15.95
N THR A 52 28.20 -30.86 -15.71
CA THR A 52 29.08 -31.19 -14.59
C THR A 52 30.35 -30.35 -14.64
N GLY A 53 30.77 -29.78 -13.50
CA GLY A 53 31.87 -28.82 -13.41
C GLY A 53 31.43 -27.35 -13.45
N SER A 54 30.12 -27.08 -13.56
CA SER A 54 29.59 -25.72 -13.48
C SER A 54 29.67 -25.13 -12.08
N TYR A 55 29.77 -23.79 -11.99
CA TYR A 55 29.96 -23.06 -10.74
C TYR A 55 28.64 -22.44 -10.26
N LEU A 56 28.33 -22.63 -8.98
CA LEU A 56 27.25 -21.93 -8.28
C LEU A 56 27.85 -20.95 -7.27
N LEU A 57 27.74 -19.65 -7.57
CA LEU A 57 28.19 -18.58 -6.68
C LEU A 57 27.07 -18.19 -5.71
N VAL A 58 27.31 -18.32 -4.41
CA VAL A 58 26.36 -17.94 -3.36
C VAL A 58 27.00 -16.94 -2.39
N GLU A 59 26.28 -15.91 -1.98
CA GLU A 59 26.78 -14.98 -0.94
C GLU A 59 26.98 -15.70 0.40
N SER A 60 26.08 -16.62 0.73
CA SER A 60 26.14 -17.47 1.92
C SER A 60 25.20 -18.68 1.80
N LEU A 61 25.50 -19.80 2.47
CA LEU A 61 24.65 -21.01 2.42
C LEU A 61 23.30 -20.81 3.13
N ASP A 62 23.13 -19.78 3.98
CA ASP A 62 21.80 -19.42 4.53
C ASP A 62 20.81 -18.93 3.46
N ARG A 63 21.30 -18.59 2.25
CA ARG A 63 20.46 -18.28 1.09
C ARG A 63 19.91 -19.52 0.38
N LEU A 64 20.50 -20.70 0.61
CA LEU A 64 19.99 -21.97 0.10
C LEU A 64 18.75 -22.44 0.89
N SER A 65 18.71 -22.20 2.21
CA SER A 65 17.49 -22.40 3.01
C SER A 65 17.52 -21.61 4.32
N ARG A 66 16.53 -20.74 4.51
CA ARG A 66 16.41 -19.90 5.71
C ARG A 66 15.69 -20.54 6.90
N GLU A 67 15.07 -21.70 6.72
CA GLU A 67 14.21 -22.28 7.75
C GLU A 67 14.90 -23.31 8.66
N LYS A 68 15.85 -24.10 8.12
CA LYS A 68 16.59 -25.12 8.87
C LYS A 68 17.94 -25.37 8.21
N VAL A 69 19.04 -25.16 8.94
CA VAL A 69 20.43 -25.38 8.48
C VAL A 69 20.60 -26.76 7.83
N LEU A 70 19.99 -27.79 8.42
CA LEU A 70 20.00 -29.16 7.90
C LEU A 70 19.40 -29.32 6.49
N VAL A 71 18.43 -28.48 6.12
CA VAL A 71 17.83 -28.52 4.78
C VAL A 71 18.77 -27.90 3.76
N ALA A 72 19.36 -26.75 4.09
CA ALA A 72 20.37 -26.12 3.23
C ALA A 72 21.56 -27.06 3.00
N LEU A 73 22.00 -27.76 4.06
CA LEU A 73 23.08 -28.73 3.99
C LEU A 73 22.75 -29.91 3.06
N ARG A 74 21.54 -30.48 3.16
CA ARG A 74 21.12 -31.56 2.25
C ARG A 74 21.16 -31.12 0.79
N LEU A 75 20.61 -29.94 0.51
CA LEU A 75 20.61 -29.39 -0.84
C LEU A 75 22.03 -29.15 -1.37
N PHE A 76 22.89 -28.61 -0.52
CA PHE A 76 24.29 -28.37 -0.83
C PHE A 76 25.02 -29.67 -1.18
N LEU A 77 24.86 -30.73 -0.38
CA LEU A 77 25.44 -32.04 -0.67
C LEU A 77 24.88 -32.63 -1.97
N THR A 78 23.57 -32.53 -2.21
CA THR A 78 22.96 -33.00 -3.46
C THR A 78 23.56 -32.31 -4.69
N LEU A 79 23.83 -31.00 -4.62
CA LEU A 79 24.45 -30.27 -5.73
C LEU A 79 25.90 -30.70 -5.96
N LEU A 80 26.67 -30.93 -4.90
CA LEU A 80 28.04 -31.45 -5.01
C LEU A 80 28.07 -32.87 -5.59
N ASP A 81 27.15 -33.74 -5.17
CA ASP A 81 27.01 -35.10 -5.69
C ASP A 81 26.69 -35.11 -7.19
N ARG A 82 26.04 -34.05 -7.69
CA ARG A 82 25.78 -33.83 -9.13
C ARG A 82 26.95 -33.15 -9.86
N GLY A 83 28.10 -33.00 -9.21
CA GLY A 83 29.31 -32.45 -9.82
C GLY A 83 29.28 -30.93 -10.02
N ILE A 84 28.43 -30.20 -9.28
CA ILE A 84 28.42 -28.73 -9.29
C ILE A 84 29.43 -28.22 -8.27
N ILE A 85 30.24 -27.24 -8.67
CA ILE A 85 31.21 -26.58 -7.79
C ILE A 85 30.52 -25.40 -7.13
N ILE A 86 30.51 -25.33 -5.79
CA ILE A 86 29.84 -24.27 -5.06
C ILE A 86 30.89 -23.33 -4.48
N VAL A 87 30.71 -22.02 -4.68
CA VAL A 87 31.60 -20.99 -4.13
C VAL A 87 30.81 -20.08 -3.21
N THR A 88 31.30 -19.93 -1.99
CA THR A 88 30.76 -18.97 -1.03
C THR A 88 31.53 -17.66 -1.12
N LEU A 89 30.86 -16.59 -1.55
CA LEU A 89 31.49 -15.28 -1.78
C LEU A 89 31.85 -14.55 -0.47
N GLY A 90 31.22 -14.91 0.66
CA GLY A 90 31.49 -14.30 1.96
C GLY A 90 32.85 -14.67 2.56
N ASP A 91 33.36 -15.86 2.26
CA ASP A 91 34.65 -16.39 2.76
C ASP A 91 35.59 -16.86 1.63
N GLY A 92 35.15 -16.75 0.36
CA GLY A 92 35.94 -17.09 -0.84
C GLY A 92 36.23 -18.58 -0.99
N ARG A 93 35.47 -19.45 -0.34
CA ARG A 93 35.74 -20.90 -0.32
C ARG A 93 35.05 -21.61 -1.49
N LEU A 94 35.76 -22.61 -2.03
CA LEU A 94 35.32 -23.46 -3.12
C LEU A 94 35.06 -24.88 -2.60
N TYR A 95 33.89 -25.41 -2.94
CA TYR A 95 33.45 -26.75 -2.58
C TYR A 95 33.18 -27.56 -3.85
N SER A 96 33.85 -28.70 -3.96
CA SER A 96 33.62 -29.74 -4.97
C SER A 96 33.45 -31.08 -4.27
N SER A 97 32.95 -32.10 -4.99
CA SER A 97 32.81 -33.46 -4.45
C SER A 97 34.15 -33.97 -3.87
N ASP A 98 35.25 -33.73 -4.58
CA ASP A 98 36.60 -34.12 -4.16
C ASP A 98 37.08 -33.31 -2.95
N SER A 99 36.86 -31.99 -2.94
CA SER A 99 37.34 -31.13 -1.85
C SER A 99 36.62 -31.38 -0.53
N VAL A 100 35.34 -31.77 -0.57
CA VAL A 100 34.57 -32.14 0.63
C VAL A 100 34.99 -33.50 1.18
N GLY A 101 35.36 -34.44 0.30
CA GLY A 101 35.91 -35.74 0.71
C GLY A 101 37.29 -35.62 1.36
N GLU A 102 38.15 -34.75 0.84
CA GLU A 102 39.50 -34.53 1.36
C GLU A 102 39.54 -33.60 2.59
N ARG A 103 38.63 -32.61 2.67
CA ARG A 103 38.63 -31.59 3.75
C ARG A 103 37.25 -31.40 4.40
N PRO A 104 36.68 -32.43 5.06
CA PRO A 104 35.36 -32.34 5.69
C PRO A 104 35.24 -31.22 6.74
N PHE A 105 36.37 -30.87 7.39
CA PHE A 105 36.42 -29.80 8.39
C PHE A 105 36.15 -28.41 7.82
N GLU A 106 36.48 -28.14 6.56
CA GLU A 106 36.24 -26.84 5.94
C GLU A 106 34.74 -26.57 5.75
N LEU A 107 33.98 -27.59 5.34
CA LEU A 107 32.53 -27.54 5.25
C LEU A 107 31.90 -27.30 6.63
N MET A 108 32.37 -27.99 7.67
CA MET A 108 31.89 -27.80 9.04
C MET A 108 32.14 -26.38 9.56
N ILE A 109 33.32 -25.80 9.30
CA ILE A 109 33.66 -24.44 9.73
C ILE A 109 32.71 -23.41 9.11
N SER A 110 32.45 -23.51 7.80
CA SER A 110 31.55 -22.56 7.15
C SER A 110 30.11 -22.71 7.65
N ILE A 111 29.62 -23.93 7.89
CA ILE A 111 28.31 -24.19 8.53
C ILE A 111 28.23 -23.48 9.89
N VAL A 112 29.26 -23.61 10.74
CA VAL A 112 29.30 -22.98 12.08
C VAL A 112 29.29 -21.45 11.99
N ILE A 113 30.05 -20.85 11.07
CA ILE A 113 30.08 -19.40 10.86
C ILE A 113 28.69 -18.86 10.50
N MET A 114 27.94 -19.57 9.66
CA MET A 114 26.60 -19.15 9.24
C MET A 114 25.52 -19.39 10.30
N MET A 115 25.64 -20.48 11.07
CA MET A 115 24.79 -20.69 12.25
C MET A 115 24.86 -19.50 13.20
N ARG A 116 26.08 -18.98 13.44
CA ARG A 116 26.30 -17.80 14.28
C ARG A 116 25.63 -16.53 13.72
N ALA A 117 25.66 -16.32 12.39
CA ALA A 117 25.00 -15.17 11.75
C ALA A 117 23.46 -15.21 11.88
N HIS A 118 22.88 -16.41 11.75
CA HIS A 118 21.44 -16.62 11.94
C HIS A 118 21.03 -16.46 13.41
N GLU A 119 21.82 -17.03 14.33
CA GLU A 119 21.64 -16.89 15.77
C GLU A 119 21.70 -15.44 16.19
N GLU A 120 22.65 -14.64 15.70
CA GLU A 120 22.75 -13.23 16.06
C GLU A 120 21.49 -12.45 15.67
N SER A 121 20.91 -12.74 14.51
CA SER A 121 19.66 -12.11 14.05
C SER A 121 18.45 -12.54 14.89
N SER A 122 18.34 -13.83 15.21
CA SER A 122 17.29 -14.39 16.08
C SER A 122 17.42 -13.86 17.53
N ILE A 123 18.64 -13.78 18.04
CA ILE A 123 18.97 -13.23 19.35
C ILE A 123 18.66 -11.73 19.39
N LYS A 124 18.98 -10.96 18.35
CA LYS A 124 18.56 -9.55 18.24
C LYS A 124 17.05 -9.41 18.28
N ALA A 125 16.30 -10.22 17.52
CA ALA A 125 14.84 -10.21 17.55
C ALA A 125 14.28 -10.58 18.95
N LYS A 126 14.82 -11.64 19.58
CA LYS A 126 14.47 -12.03 20.95
C LYS A 126 14.82 -10.95 21.97
N ARG A 127 15.98 -10.32 21.87
CA ARG A 127 16.42 -9.22 22.76
C ARG A 127 15.53 -7.99 22.61
N VAL A 128 15.15 -7.63 21.39
CA VAL A 128 14.21 -6.55 21.13
C VAL A 128 12.84 -6.88 21.71
N GLY A 129 12.33 -8.11 21.48
CA GLY A 129 11.07 -8.59 22.09
C GLY A 129 11.10 -8.51 23.61
N ALA A 130 12.11 -9.10 24.24
CA ALA A 130 12.30 -9.07 25.68
C ALA A 130 12.46 -7.64 26.23
N ALA A 131 13.10 -6.72 25.50
CA ALA A 131 13.18 -5.32 25.89
C ALA A 131 11.82 -4.63 25.83
N TRP A 132 10.98 -4.94 24.83
CA TRP A 132 9.60 -4.43 24.76
C TRP A 132 8.71 -5.01 25.86
N ASP A 133 8.86 -6.29 26.18
CA ASP A 133 8.12 -6.92 27.27
C ASP A 133 8.52 -6.33 28.62
N ARG A 134 9.82 -6.11 28.87
CA ARG A 134 10.30 -5.38 30.05
C ARG A 134 9.71 -3.97 30.12
N LYS A 135 9.73 -3.21 29.03
CA LYS A 135 9.10 -1.87 29.00
C LYS A 135 7.61 -1.91 29.29
N ARG A 136 6.90 -2.96 28.87
CA ARG A 136 5.47 -3.15 29.17
C ARG A 136 5.24 -3.47 30.63
N GLN A 137 6.07 -4.34 31.22
CA GLN A 137 6.00 -4.62 32.65
C GLN A 137 6.29 -3.37 33.48
N LEU A 138 7.30 -2.58 33.11
CA LEU A 138 7.60 -1.30 33.76
C LEU A 138 6.48 -0.26 33.57
N ALA A 139 5.79 -0.26 32.42
CA ALA A 139 4.61 0.58 32.21
C ALA A 139 3.43 0.17 33.11
N LEU A 140 3.25 -1.14 33.34
CA LEU A 140 2.19 -1.68 34.22
C LEU A 140 2.48 -1.45 35.71
N THR A 141 3.73 -1.66 36.13
CA THR A 141 4.14 -1.68 37.54
C THR A 141 4.62 -0.32 38.03
N GLU A 142 5.53 0.31 37.29
CA GLU A 142 6.21 1.56 37.67
C GLU A 142 5.70 2.78 36.91
N ARG A 143 4.71 2.62 36.03
CA ARG A 143 4.10 3.68 35.21
C ARG A 143 5.11 4.44 34.33
N LYS A 144 6.24 3.78 33.98
CA LYS A 144 7.28 4.37 33.15
C LYS A 144 6.84 4.47 31.69
N ALA A 145 7.17 5.59 31.06
CA ALA A 145 6.89 5.82 29.64
C ALA A 145 7.59 4.79 28.74
N MET A 146 6.81 3.96 28.04
CA MET A 146 7.28 2.94 27.11
C MET A 146 7.97 3.54 25.87
N THR A 147 7.44 4.66 25.36
CA THR A 147 7.94 5.33 24.15
C THR A 147 7.91 6.85 24.25
N ARG A 148 8.69 7.51 23.39
CA ARG A 148 8.67 8.98 23.24
C ARG A 148 7.43 9.50 22.52
N VAL A 149 6.67 8.63 21.85
CA VAL A 149 5.51 9.03 21.06
C VAL A 149 4.27 9.05 21.97
N CYS A 150 3.69 10.23 22.15
CA CYS A 150 2.46 10.43 22.90
C CYS A 150 1.39 11.13 22.06
N PRO A 151 0.12 11.05 22.47
CA PRO A 151 -0.94 11.90 21.93
C PRO A 151 -0.55 13.38 21.92
N ALA A 152 -1.07 14.13 20.95
CA ALA A 152 -0.57 15.47 20.67
C ALA A 152 -0.91 16.53 21.72
N TRP A 153 -1.79 16.24 22.69
CA TRP A 153 -2.07 17.10 23.85
C TRP A 153 -1.18 16.80 25.06
N LEU A 154 -0.26 15.84 24.92
CA LEU A 154 0.71 15.43 25.93
C LEU A 154 2.13 15.74 25.48
N GLU A 155 2.99 15.94 26.46
CA GLU A 155 4.43 16.02 26.30
C GLU A 155 5.09 14.93 27.16
N LYS A 156 6.22 14.39 26.69
CA LYS A 156 7.00 13.45 27.49
C LYS A 156 7.84 14.22 28.52
N ASP A 157 7.72 13.83 29.78
CA ASP A 157 8.58 14.28 30.88
C ASP A 157 9.66 13.22 31.19
N ALA A 158 10.56 13.48 32.13
CA ALA A 158 11.69 12.59 32.47
C ALA A 158 11.25 11.13 32.69
N ASP A 159 10.18 10.92 33.45
CA ASP A 159 9.71 9.58 33.84
C ASP A 159 8.31 9.21 33.30
N GLY A 160 7.59 10.13 32.64
CA GLY A 160 6.18 9.95 32.27
C GLY A 160 5.65 10.91 31.21
N TYR A 161 4.36 11.24 31.30
CA TYR A 161 3.68 12.17 30.40
C TYR A 161 3.01 13.30 31.17
N ARG A 162 3.09 14.52 30.63
CA ARG A 162 2.46 15.72 31.20
C ARG A 162 1.46 16.32 30.22
N LEU A 163 0.38 16.89 30.73
CA LEU A 163 -0.60 17.63 29.93
C LEU A 163 -0.05 18.99 29.50
N ILE A 164 -0.20 19.29 28.20
CA ILE A 164 -0.02 20.65 27.69
C ILE A 164 -1.33 21.40 27.96
N ALA A 165 -1.34 22.30 28.95
CA ALA A 165 -2.55 22.93 29.49
C ALA A 165 -3.45 23.53 28.39
N GLU A 166 -2.87 24.28 27.45
CA GLU A 166 -3.60 24.89 26.33
C GLU A 166 -4.31 23.85 25.46
N ARG A 167 -3.62 22.75 25.13
CA ARG A 167 -4.17 21.68 24.28
C ARG A 167 -5.21 20.86 25.05
N ALA A 168 -4.98 20.62 26.34
CA ALA A 168 -5.95 19.94 27.20
C ALA A 168 -7.28 20.70 27.28
N THR A 169 -7.24 22.03 27.37
CA THR A 169 -8.44 22.89 27.33
C THR A 169 -9.21 22.72 26.02
N VAL A 170 -8.52 22.70 24.88
CA VAL A 170 -9.15 22.47 23.57
C VAL A 170 -9.79 21.09 23.50
N VAL A 171 -9.12 20.04 24.01
CA VAL A 171 -9.68 18.68 24.06
C VAL A 171 -10.94 18.65 24.93
N ARG A 172 -10.92 19.20 26.15
CA ARG A 172 -12.11 19.28 27.02
C ARG A 172 -13.27 19.98 26.33
N ARG A 173 -12.99 21.08 25.65
CA ARG A 173 -13.97 21.84 24.87
C ARG A 173 -14.57 21.02 23.73
N ILE A 174 -13.78 20.22 23.03
CA ILE A 174 -14.26 19.30 21.98
C ILE A 174 -15.23 18.26 22.56
N PHE A 175 -14.94 17.70 23.74
CA PHE A 175 -15.84 16.77 24.42
C PHE A 175 -17.15 17.46 24.82
N ALA A 176 -17.10 18.66 25.39
CA ALA A 176 -18.29 19.44 25.74
C ALA A 176 -19.17 19.72 24.51
N MET A 177 -18.62 20.29 23.44
CA MET A 177 -19.36 20.55 22.20
C MET A 177 -20.00 19.29 21.61
N SER A 178 -19.32 18.14 21.72
CA SER A 178 -19.86 16.85 21.26
C SER A 178 -21.05 16.38 22.08
N ILE A 179 -20.99 16.54 23.41
CA ILE A 179 -22.07 16.22 24.36
C ILE A 179 -23.27 17.14 24.14
N ASP A 180 -23.03 18.42 23.84
CA ASP A 180 -24.06 19.41 23.50
C ASP A 180 -24.70 19.17 22.12
N GLY A 181 -24.34 18.08 21.45
CA GLY A 181 -24.99 17.66 20.21
C GLY A 181 -24.29 18.13 18.93
N MET A 182 -23.19 18.88 19.00
CA MET A 182 -22.43 19.28 17.80
C MET A 182 -21.71 18.08 17.17
N GLY A 183 -21.94 17.84 15.87
CA GLY A 183 -21.24 16.79 15.13
C GLY A 183 -19.77 17.12 14.86
N SER A 184 -18.94 16.11 14.61
CA SER A 184 -17.47 16.27 14.43
C SER A 184 -17.08 17.30 13.36
N ARG A 185 -17.89 17.45 12.30
CA ARG A 185 -17.70 18.50 11.28
C ARG A 185 -18.02 19.90 11.80
N ALA A 186 -19.12 20.05 12.53
CA ALA A 186 -19.52 21.34 13.11
C ALA A 186 -18.46 21.81 14.11
N ILE A 187 -17.94 20.89 14.94
CA ILE A 187 -16.84 21.15 15.86
C ILE A 187 -15.59 21.62 15.10
N ALA A 188 -15.17 20.92 14.04
CA ALA A 188 -14.02 21.33 13.24
C ALA A 188 -14.20 22.74 12.62
N ILE A 189 -15.39 23.05 12.11
CA ILE A 189 -15.73 24.37 11.55
C ILE A 189 -15.65 25.45 12.65
N ALA A 190 -16.18 25.19 13.84
CA ALA A 190 -16.13 26.13 14.96
C ALA A 190 -14.68 26.44 15.35
N LEU A 191 -13.87 25.41 15.58
CA LEU A 191 -12.45 25.56 15.93
C LEU A 191 -11.65 26.32 14.87
N ASN A 192 -11.91 26.04 13.58
CA ASN A 192 -11.25 26.75 12.49
C ASN A 192 -11.70 28.21 12.36
N SER A 193 -12.99 28.49 12.56
CA SER A 193 -13.52 29.86 12.54
C SER A 193 -12.88 30.73 13.61
N GLU A 194 -12.65 30.14 14.78
CA GLU A 194 -12.02 30.79 15.93
C GLU A 194 -10.49 30.76 15.87
N LYS A 195 -9.92 30.21 14.79
CA LYS A 195 -8.47 30.10 14.57
C LYS A 195 -7.73 29.35 15.70
N VAL A 196 -8.39 28.36 16.30
CA VAL A 196 -7.77 27.52 17.33
C VAL A 196 -6.61 26.73 16.72
N PRO A 197 -5.38 26.82 17.27
CA PRO A 197 -4.22 26.10 16.74
C PRO A 197 -4.46 24.59 16.66
N VAL A 198 -4.09 24.00 15.53
CA VAL A 198 -4.18 22.54 15.33
C VAL A 198 -3.05 21.81 16.03
N PHE A 199 -3.29 20.54 16.33
CA PHE A 199 -2.26 19.70 16.90
C PHE A 199 -1.38 19.08 15.80
N GLY A 200 -0.07 19.29 15.91
CA GLY A 200 0.92 18.74 14.97
C GLY A 200 1.10 19.58 13.70
N ARG A 201 1.28 18.92 12.55
CA ARG A 201 1.62 19.57 11.26
C ARG A 201 0.42 19.90 10.37
N GLY A 202 -0.80 19.80 10.91
CA GLY A 202 -2.02 20.14 10.15
C GLY A 202 -2.03 21.63 9.78
N ARG A 203 -2.84 22.01 8.78
CA ARG A 203 -3.12 23.44 8.48
C ARG A 203 -4.39 23.94 9.17
N TYR A 204 -5.37 23.07 9.38
CA TYR A 204 -6.66 23.36 10.00
C TYR A 204 -7.28 22.06 10.56
N TRP A 205 -8.29 22.18 11.42
CA TRP A 205 -8.98 21.05 12.03
C TRP A 205 -9.79 20.29 10.98
N HIS A 206 -9.54 18.98 10.88
CA HIS A 206 -10.32 18.07 10.07
C HIS A 206 -11.34 17.30 10.93
N ASP A 207 -12.51 17.01 10.37
CA ASP A 207 -13.58 16.24 11.01
C ASP A 207 -13.12 14.81 11.37
N SER A 208 -12.26 14.21 10.55
CA SER A 208 -11.64 12.91 10.82
C SER A 208 -10.74 12.91 12.06
N TYR A 209 -9.98 13.99 12.29
CA TYR A 209 -9.13 14.13 13.47
C TYR A 209 -9.95 14.33 14.74
N VAL A 210 -11.00 15.17 14.68
CA VAL A 210 -11.97 15.33 15.78
C VAL A 210 -12.62 13.99 16.12
N LYS A 211 -13.06 13.23 15.11
CA LYS A 211 -13.63 11.88 15.33
C LYS A 211 -12.62 10.92 15.97
N LYS A 212 -11.36 10.95 15.53
CA LYS A 212 -10.28 10.15 16.13
C LYS A 212 -10.07 10.53 17.59
N LEU A 213 -10.09 11.83 17.92
CA LEU A 213 -9.92 12.33 19.29
C LEU A 213 -11.04 11.85 20.21
N LEU A 214 -12.30 11.97 19.78
CA LEU A 214 -13.47 11.56 20.55
C LEU A 214 -13.54 10.05 20.83
N GLY A 215 -12.85 9.23 20.03
CA GLY A 215 -12.74 7.78 20.23
C GLY A 215 -11.41 7.32 20.84
N ASN A 216 -10.52 8.24 21.23
CA ASN A 216 -9.20 7.88 21.74
C ASN A 216 -9.24 7.71 23.26
N GLU A 217 -9.08 6.47 23.72
CA GLU A 217 -9.06 6.12 25.16
C GLU A 217 -7.89 6.74 25.93
N ALA A 218 -6.85 7.23 25.25
CA ALA A 218 -5.79 8.01 25.90
C ALA A 218 -6.31 9.32 26.53
N THR A 219 -7.51 9.78 26.17
CA THR A 219 -8.14 10.97 26.78
C THR A 219 -8.60 10.72 28.22
N ILE A 220 -8.87 9.46 28.59
CA ILE A 220 -9.19 9.00 29.94
C ILE A 220 -8.00 8.31 30.62
N GLY A 221 -6.80 8.41 30.03
CA GLY A 221 -5.58 7.83 30.61
C GLY A 221 -5.26 6.39 30.20
N ARG A 222 -6.16 5.71 29.47
CA ARG A 222 -5.98 4.30 29.07
C ARG A 222 -5.12 4.17 27.80
N PHE A 223 -4.17 3.25 27.82
CA PHE A 223 -3.33 2.89 26.67
C PHE A 223 -3.50 1.42 26.30
N VAL A 224 -3.80 1.13 25.03
CA VAL A 224 -3.91 -0.25 24.52
C VAL A 224 -2.74 -0.53 23.57
N PRO A 225 -1.67 -1.23 24.01
CA PRO A 225 -0.55 -1.56 23.15
C PRO A 225 -0.99 -2.47 22.01
N GLY A 226 -0.54 -2.19 20.79
CA GLY A 226 -0.84 -3.02 19.61
C GLY A 226 -2.20 -2.75 18.95
N ALA A 227 -3.08 -1.92 19.52
CA ALA A 227 -4.40 -1.62 18.95
C ALA A 227 -4.36 -1.02 17.53
N ALA A 228 -3.26 -0.38 17.14
CA ALA A 228 -3.06 0.18 15.80
C ALA A 228 -2.39 -0.80 14.81
N SER A 229 -1.92 -1.97 15.27
CA SER A 229 -1.26 -2.96 14.43
C SER A 229 -2.29 -3.86 13.76
N ARG A 230 -2.15 -4.05 12.44
CA ARG A 230 -2.93 -5.06 11.70
C ARG A 230 -2.35 -6.48 11.83
N ILE A 231 -1.16 -6.59 12.40
CA ILE A 231 -0.35 -7.81 12.39
C ILE A 231 -0.19 -8.39 13.80
N ALA A 232 -0.10 -7.53 14.82
CA ALA A 232 0.09 -7.93 16.21
C ALA A 232 -1.25 -7.88 16.96
N PRO A 233 -1.54 -8.85 17.84
CA PRO A 233 -2.71 -8.80 18.69
C PRO A 233 -2.63 -7.60 19.64
N ALA A 234 -3.79 -7.03 19.97
CA ALA A 234 -3.88 -6.02 21.02
C ALA A 234 -3.56 -6.69 22.37
N TYR A 235 -2.70 -6.05 23.16
CA TYR A 235 -2.38 -6.49 24.51
C TYR A 235 -3.38 -5.94 25.53
N GLN A 236 -3.28 -6.41 26.77
CA GLN A 236 -4.10 -5.89 27.87
C GLN A 236 -3.96 -4.35 27.97
N PRO A 237 -5.09 -3.63 28.10
CA PRO A 237 -5.07 -2.19 28.36
C PRO A 237 -4.29 -1.88 29.63
N VAL A 238 -3.56 -0.77 29.60
CA VAL A 238 -2.90 -0.16 30.76
C VAL A 238 -3.72 1.05 31.15
N ASP A 239 -4.42 0.95 32.27
CA ASP A 239 -5.14 2.08 32.87
C ASP A 239 -4.16 3.06 33.53
N ASP A 240 -4.57 4.33 33.68
CA ASP A 240 -3.76 5.41 34.27
C ASP A 240 -2.35 5.60 33.68
N TYR A 241 -2.15 5.18 32.44
CA TYR A 241 -0.87 5.30 31.73
C TYR A 241 -0.58 6.73 31.25
N PHE A 242 -1.62 7.46 30.85
CA PHE A 242 -1.55 8.88 30.51
C PHE A 242 -2.31 9.71 31.54
N PRO A 243 -1.92 10.97 31.80
CA PRO A 243 -2.73 11.86 32.59
C PRO A 243 -4.06 12.13 31.87
N ALA A 244 -5.18 11.82 32.54
CA ALA A 244 -6.52 11.98 31.98
C ALA A 244 -6.85 13.46 31.71
N VAL A 245 -7.39 13.73 30.52
CA VAL A 245 -7.85 15.07 30.13
C VAL A 245 -9.30 15.29 30.52
N VAL A 246 -10.10 14.23 30.40
CA VAL A 246 -11.52 14.15 30.71
C VAL A 246 -11.77 12.93 31.60
N ASP A 247 -12.83 12.97 32.40
CA ASP A 247 -13.26 11.82 33.18
C ASP A 247 -13.94 10.75 32.29
N GLU A 248 -13.99 9.52 32.78
CA GLU A 248 -14.60 8.40 32.05
C GLU A 248 -16.06 8.65 31.68
N ARG A 249 -16.84 9.28 32.59
CA ARG A 249 -18.26 9.55 32.35
C ARG A 249 -18.43 10.52 31.18
N THR A 250 -17.63 11.57 31.11
CA THR A 250 -17.61 12.52 29.97
C THR A 250 -17.25 11.82 28.66
N PHE A 251 -16.25 10.93 28.68
CA PHE A 251 -15.85 10.16 27.50
C PHE A 251 -16.98 9.28 26.97
N TYR A 252 -17.59 8.46 27.84
CA TYR A 252 -18.68 7.56 27.44
C TYR A 252 -19.94 8.32 27.00
N ARG A 253 -20.26 9.47 27.63
CA ARG A 253 -21.37 10.34 27.18
C ARG A 253 -21.13 10.87 25.76
N SER A 254 -19.92 11.34 25.47
CA SER A 254 -19.56 11.82 24.13
C SER A 254 -19.59 10.71 23.08
N LEU A 255 -19.15 9.50 23.46
CA LEU A 255 -19.22 8.32 22.59
C LEU A 255 -20.67 7.92 22.30
N ALA A 256 -21.54 7.93 23.31
CA ALA A 256 -22.98 7.68 23.16
C ALA A 256 -23.64 8.71 22.23
N ALA A 257 -23.37 10.00 22.43
CA ALA A 257 -23.85 11.07 21.55
C ALA A 257 -23.37 10.90 20.10
N THR A 258 -22.11 10.47 19.91
CA THR A 258 -21.54 10.17 18.59
C THR A 258 -22.21 8.96 17.92
N ARG A 259 -22.47 7.90 18.69
CA ARG A 259 -23.15 6.68 18.19
C ARG A 259 -24.61 6.94 17.84
N ALA A 260 -25.35 7.67 18.68
CA ALA A 260 -26.75 8.05 18.41
C ALA A 260 -26.90 8.86 17.11
N ARG A 261 -25.90 9.68 16.76
CA ARG A 261 -25.85 10.39 15.47
C ARG A 261 -25.43 9.50 14.30
N ALA A 262 -24.69 8.43 14.56
CA ALA A 262 -24.30 7.48 13.52
C ALA A 262 -25.45 6.54 13.13
N SER A 263 -26.36 6.22 14.06
CA SER A 263 -27.54 5.38 13.79
C SER A 263 -28.60 6.09 12.96
N SER A 264 -28.64 7.43 12.94
CA SER A 264 -29.55 8.22 12.09
C SER A 264 -28.99 8.47 10.67
N SER A 265 -27.75 8.08 10.39
CA SER A 265 -27.15 8.23 9.07
C SER A 265 -27.35 6.97 8.22
N VAL A 266 -28.06 7.11 7.10
CA VAL A 266 -28.20 6.06 6.09
C VAL A 266 -26.82 5.61 5.63
N ARG A 267 -26.40 4.40 6.03
CA ARG A 267 -25.16 3.79 5.54
C ARG A 267 -25.30 3.52 4.05
N HIS A 268 -24.55 4.25 3.25
CA HIS A 268 -24.38 3.90 1.84
C HIS A 268 -23.35 2.77 1.72
N PRO A 269 -23.59 1.76 0.86
CA PRO A 269 -22.63 0.68 0.63
C PRO A 269 -21.27 1.21 0.19
N ALA A 270 -20.21 0.69 0.79
CA ALA A 270 -18.84 0.91 0.33
C ALA A 270 -18.65 0.26 -1.05
N GLY A 271 -17.99 0.95 -1.98
CA GLY A 271 -17.65 0.38 -3.30
C GLY A 271 -18.28 1.06 -4.51
N LYS A 272 -18.67 2.34 -4.46
CA LYS A 272 -19.02 3.11 -5.67
C LYS A 272 -17.96 4.20 -5.93
N VAL A 273 -17.26 4.19 -7.07
CA VAL A 273 -16.47 5.35 -7.54
C VAL A 273 -17.48 6.40 -7.99
N ARG A 274 -17.76 7.37 -7.11
CA ARG A 274 -18.69 8.48 -7.39
C ARG A 274 -17.99 9.70 -7.97
N ASN A 275 -16.66 9.79 -7.83
CA ASN A 275 -15.85 10.94 -8.23
C ASN A 275 -14.73 10.49 -9.19
N LEU A 276 -14.85 10.86 -10.46
CA LEU A 276 -13.90 10.61 -11.55
C LEU A 276 -12.59 11.39 -11.34
N VAL A 277 -12.65 12.60 -10.76
CA VAL A 277 -11.47 13.45 -10.51
C VAL A 277 -10.86 13.26 -9.11
N SER A 278 -11.19 12.16 -8.44
CA SER A 278 -10.64 11.85 -7.12
C SER A 278 -9.11 11.70 -7.19
N GLY A 279 -8.41 12.55 -6.43
CA GLY A 279 -6.95 12.55 -6.30
C GLY A 279 -6.21 13.46 -7.29
N ILE A 280 -6.90 14.06 -8.27
CA ILE A 280 -6.31 14.96 -9.27
C ILE A 280 -6.91 16.38 -9.25
N ALA A 281 -7.97 16.60 -8.48
CA ALA A 281 -8.65 17.89 -8.37
C ALA A 281 -8.14 18.75 -7.20
N PHE A 282 -7.67 19.97 -7.50
CA PHE A 282 -7.07 20.90 -6.54
C PHE A 282 -7.65 22.32 -6.67
N CYS A 283 -7.65 23.05 -5.57
CA CYS A 283 -8.03 24.46 -5.53
C CYS A 283 -6.85 25.35 -5.99
N SER A 284 -7.10 26.33 -6.85
CA SER A 284 -6.07 27.28 -7.32
C SER A 284 -5.56 28.18 -6.19
N GLU A 285 -6.43 28.56 -5.25
CA GLU A 285 -6.10 29.54 -4.22
C GLU A 285 -5.31 28.93 -3.06
N CYS A 286 -5.71 27.75 -2.56
CA CYS A 286 -5.08 27.15 -1.38
C CYS A 286 -4.25 25.89 -1.68
N GLY A 287 -4.24 25.42 -2.94
CA GLY A 287 -3.60 24.16 -3.34
C GLY A 287 -4.19 22.90 -2.70
N GLY A 288 -5.31 23.02 -1.97
CA GLY A 288 -5.95 21.92 -1.27
C GLY A 288 -6.80 21.06 -2.21
N GLY A 289 -7.04 19.80 -1.84
CA GLY A 289 -7.89 18.90 -2.62
C GLY A 289 -9.36 19.35 -2.66
N MET A 290 -10.01 19.13 -3.80
CA MET A 290 -11.43 19.36 -3.98
C MET A 290 -12.25 18.13 -3.58
N HIS A 291 -13.37 18.32 -2.87
CA HIS A 291 -14.19 17.24 -2.34
C HIS A 291 -15.53 17.11 -3.08
N TYR A 292 -15.86 15.88 -3.48
CA TYR A 292 -17.15 15.51 -4.05
C TYR A 292 -18.23 15.41 -2.97
N MET A 293 -19.36 16.07 -3.22
CA MET A 293 -20.53 16.05 -2.36
C MET A 293 -21.76 15.67 -3.17
N ASN A 294 -22.47 14.65 -2.70
CA ASN A 294 -23.76 14.25 -3.24
C ASN A 294 -24.84 14.56 -2.22
N LYS A 295 -25.77 15.45 -2.56
CA LYS A 295 -26.85 15.91 -1.67
C LYS A 295 -28.13 15.07 -1.79
N GLY A 296 -28.07 13.87 -2.37
CA GLY A 296 -29.19 12.94 -2.47
C GLY A 296 -30.15 13.24 -3.64
N ARG A 297 -31.31 12.56 -3.68
CA ARG A 297 -32.23 12.53 -4.84
C ARG A 297 -32.75 13.89 -5.33
N ARG A 298 -32.81 14.92 -4.47
CA ARG A 298 -33.25 16.28 -4.83
C ARG A 298 -32.13 17.32 -4.79
N GLY A 299 -30.89 16.90 -4.54
CA GLY A 299 -29.77 17.80 -4.31
C GLY A 299 -28.70 17.67 -5.38
N MET A 300 -28.19 18.80 -5.86
CA MET A 300 -27.09 18.86 -6.83
C MET A 300 -25.83 18.14 -6.31
N THR A 301 -25.19 17.38 -7.19
CA THR A 301 -23.84 16.83 -6.99
C THR A 301 -22.83 17.92 -7.27
N VAL A 302 -22.00 18.26 -6.28
CA VAL A 302 -21.06 19.38 -6.39
C VAL A 302 -19.66 19.01 -5.94
N LEU A 303 -18.68 19.73 -6.49
CA LEU A 303 -17.29 19.72 -6.06
C LEU A 303 -16.99 21.05 -5.34
N GLN A 304 -16.37 21.00 -4.16
CA GLN A 304 -16.01 22.19 -3.38
C GLN A 304 -14.64 22.04 -2.71
N CYS A 305 -13.92 23.15 -2.55
CA CYS A 305 -12.65 23.20 -1.81
C CYS A 305 -12.82 22.71 -0.36
N GLY A 306 -11.99 21.76 0.07
CA GLY A 306 -12.01 21.20 1.42
C GLY A 306 -11.68 22.22 2.51
N SER A 307 -10.72 23.11 2.22
CA SER A 307 -10.31 24.16 3.16
C SER A 307 -11.42 25.18 3.37
N SER A 308 -12.02 25.71 2.30
CA SER A 308 -13.14 26.65 2.41
C SER A 308 -14.34 26.03 3.14
N ARG A 309 -14.68 24.78 2.81
CA ARG A 309 -15.77 24.03 3.45
C ARG A 309 -15.59 23.90 4.97
N LEU A 310 -14.36 23.69 5.43
CA LEU A 310 -14.05 23.57 6.86
C LEU A 310 -13.66 24.91 7.49
N LYS A 311 -13.80 26.02 6.77
CA LYS A 311 -13.34 27.37 7.17
C LYS A 311 -11.86 27.42 7.55
N GLY A 312 -11.03 26.61 6.89
CA GLY A 312 -9.57 26.56 7.06
C GLY A 312 -8.79 27.68 6.36
N GLY A 313 -9.42 28.82 6.07
CA GLY A 313 -8.75 30.02 5.52
C GLY A 313 -8.66 30.12 3.99
N CYS A 314 -9.50 29.43 3.22
CA CYS A 314 -9.56 29.58 1.76
C CYS A 314 -10.83 30.33 1.33
N SER A 315 -10.66 31.34 0.47
CA SER A 315 -11.74 32.18 -0.09
C SER A 315 -12.58 31.49 -1.17
N ASN A 316 -12.07 30.42 -1.78
CA ASN A 316 -12.79 29.65 -2.80
C ASN A 316 -13.97 28.85 -2.20
N SER A 317 -15.10 29.53 -2.05
CA SER A 317 -16.38 28.95 -1.64
C SER A 317 -17.23 28.47 -2.83
N PHE A 318 -16.72 28.55 -4.05
CA PHE A 318 -17.46 28.22 -5.27
C PHE A 318 -17.87 26.74 -5.27
N LYS A 319 -19.11 26.47 -5.69
CA LYS A 319 -19.67 25.11 -5.78
C LYS A 319 -19.76 24.73 -7.24
N TYR A 320 -18.83 23.88 -7.67
CA TYR A 320 -18.80 23.38 -9.04
C TYR A 320 -19.86 22.31 -9.22
N ASP A 321 -20.72 22.45 -10.22
CA ASP A 321 -21.66 21.41 -10.60
C ASP A 321 -20.86 20.25 -11.17
N TYR A 322 -20.97 19.10 -10.52
CA TYR A 322 -20.18 17.94 -10.87
C TYR A 322 -20.59 17.35 -12.23
N ASN A 323 -21.86 17.47 -12.63
CA ASN A 323 -22.30 17.00 -13.94
C ASN A 323 -21.75 17.89 -15.06
N MET A 324 -21.63 19.20 -14.82
CA MET A 324 -20.98 20.12 -15.76
C MET A 324 -19.48 19.81 -15.88
N LEU A 325 -18.81 19.51 -14.77
CA LEU A 325 -17.42 19.05 -14.79
C LEU A 325 -17.27 17.76 -15.60
N GLU A 326 -18.16 16.77 -15.42
CA GLU A 326 -18.10 15.51 -16.18
C GLU A 326 -18.25 15.75 -17.70
N ASN A 327 -19.19 16.61 -18.11
CA ASN A 327 -19.36 16.97 -19.52
C ASN A 327 -18.12 17.71 -20.06
N GLY A 328 -17.61 18.66 -19.27
CA GLY A 328 -16.43 19.43 -19.63
C GLY A 328 -15.16 18.59 -19.80
N LEU A 329 -14.96 17.59 -18.93
CA LEU A 329 -13.86 16.63 -19.06
C LEU A 329 -13.91 15.89 -20.39
N VAL A 330 -15.10 15.57 -20.89
CA VAL A 330 -15.26 14.86 -22.16
C VAL A 330 -14.97 15.75 -23.36
N ILE A 331 -15.45 17.00 -23.35
CA ILE A 331 -15.16 18.00 -24.40
C ILE A 331 -13.65 18.27 -24.47
N LEU A 332 -13.00 18.47 -23.32
CA LEU A 332 -11.56 18.74 -23.33
C LEU A 332 -10.72 17.52 -23.70
N CYS A 333 -11.20 16.31 -23.38
CA CYS A 333 -10.57 15.10 -23.90
C CYS A 333 -10.75 15.01 -25.43
N SER A 334 -11.92 15.36 -25.98
CA SER A 334 -12.16 15.32 -27.44
C SER A 334 -11.17 16.18 -28.22
N GLU A 335 -10.98 17.40 -27.75
CA GLU A 335 -10.05 18.35 -28.37
C GLU A 335 -8.58 17.97 -28.13
N ALA A 336 -8.26 17.20 -27.08
CA ALA A 336 -6.89 16.75 -26.78
C ALA A 336 -6.49 15.51 -27.59
N PHE A 337 -7.47 14.74 -28.06
CA PHE A 337 -7.24 13.63 -28.99
C PHE A 337 -6.99 14.12 -30.43
N GLN A 338 -7.57 15.26 -30.84
CA GLN A 338 -7.34 15.83 -32.17
C GLN A 338 -5.88 16.28 -32.42
N ASP A 339 -5.10 16.55 -31.36
CA ASP A 339 -3.69 16.98 -31.45
C ASP A 339 -2.66 15.82 -31.40
N ARG A 340 -3.07 14.56 -31.22
CA ARG A 340 -2.13 13.43 -31.12
C ARG A 340 -2.00 12.66 -32.43
N SER A 341 -0.89 12.87 -33.13
CA SER A 341 -0.16 11.76 -33.76
C SER A 341 1.01 11.36 -32.84
N GLU A 342 1.31 10.06 -32.85
CA GLU A 342 2.48 9.39 -32.24
C GLU A 342 2.32 8.61 -30.91
N LYS A 343 2.49 7.29 -31.10
CA LYS A 343 3.06 6.19 -30.29
C LYS A 343 2.75 6.11 -28.79
N ILE A 344 2.16 4.98 -28.41
CA ILE A 344 1.97 4.55 -27.03
C ILE A 344 2.95 3.39 -26.75
N PRO A 345 3.58 3.32 -25.57
CA PRO A 345 4.62 2.32 -25.30
C PRO A 345 4.03 0.93 -25.05
N GLU A 346 4.43 -0.07 -25.87
CA GLU A 346 4.07 -1.50 -25.75
C GLU A 346 4.60 -2.21 -24.48
N ALA A 347 5.49 -1.56 -23.70
CA ALA A 347 6.26 -2.21 -22.63
C ALA A 347 5.42 -2.69 -21.42
N ASP A 348 4.28 -2.05 -21.12
CA ASP A 348 3.52 -2.30 -19.87
C ASP A 348 2.46 -3.43 -20.01
N LEU A 349 2.13 -3.84 -21.24
CA LEU A 349 1.19 -4.96 -21.48
C LEU A 349 1.90 -6.32 -21.40
N GLY A 350 3.14 -6.38 -21.89
CA GLY A 350 3.97 -7.59 -21.86
C GLY A 350 4.22 -8.09 -20.44
N GLU A 351 4.59 -7.20 -19.52
CA GLU A 351 4.84 -7.56 -18.11
C GLU A 351 3.59 -8.13 -17.43
N LEU A 352 2.41 -7.54 -17.67
CA LEU A 352 1.15 -8.01 -17.11
C LEU A 352 0.73 -9.38 -17.67
N MET A 353 0.98 -9.63 -18.96
CA MET A 353 0.70 -10.93 -19.58
C MET A 353 1.60 -12.03 -19.00
N VAL A 354 2.89 -11.75 -18.84
CA VAL A 354 3.84 -12.68 -18.18
C VAL A 354 3.41 -12.98 -16.74
N GLN A 355 2.96 -11.98 -15.99
CA GLN A 355 2.45 -12.18 -14.63
C GLN A 355 1.19 -13.06 -14.59
N ARG A 356 0.27 -12.91 -15.55
CA ARG A 356 -0.91 -13.78 -15.66
C ARG A 356 -0.51 -15.21 -15.99
N ASP A 357 0.40 -15.42 -16.94
CA ASP A 357 0.83 -16.76 -17.34
C ASP A 357 1.50 -17.51 -16.19
N ASN A 358 2.35 -16.83 -15.40
CA ASN A 358 2.93 -17.41 -14.20
C ASN A 358 1.86 -17.78 -13.15
N LEU A 359 0.79 -16.99 -13.00
CA LEU A 359 -0.31 -17.31 -12.09
C LEU A 359 -1.15 -18.50 -12.59
N ALA A 360 -1.36 -18.60 -13.90
CA ALA A 360 -2.08 -19.70 -14.53
C ALA A 360 -1.32 -21.02 -14.37
N GLU A 361 -0.01 -21.00 -14.63
CA GLU A 361 0.84 -22.17 -14.47
C GLU A 361 0.89 -22.67 -13.02
N ARG A 362 0.97 -21.75 -12.04
CA ARG A 362 0.87 -22.09 -10.61
C ARG A 362 -0.45 -22.75 -10.24
N LEU A 363 -1.56 -22.28 -10.82
CA LEU A 363 -2.89 -22.86 -10.57
C LEU A 363 -2.97 -24.26 -11.17
N SER A 364 -2.51 -24.45 -12.40
CA SER A 364 -2.47 -25.77 -13.06
C SER A 364 -1.65 -26.78 -12.27
N ARG A 365 -0.44 -26.41 -11.82
CA ARG A 365 0.39 -27.28 -10.97
C ARG A 365 -0.29 -27.65 -9.65
N LEU A 366 -0.98 -26.70 -9.01
CA LEU A 366 -1.70 -26.98 -7.77
C LEU A 366 -2.91 -27.90 -7.96
N ILE A 367 -3.61 -27.78 -9.09
CA ILE A 367 -4.71 -28.68 -9.44
C ILE A 367 -4.18 -30.09 -9.68
N GLU A 368 -3.09 -30.22 -10.45
CA GLU A 368 -2.43 -31.50 -10.73
C GLU A 368 -1.94 -32.21 -9.45
N LEU A 369 -1.35 -31.46 -8.51
CA LEU A 369 -0.91 -31.98 -7.21
C LEU A 369 -2.06 -32.42 -6.28
N VAL A 370 -3.25 -31.84 -6.47
CA VAL A 370 -4.47 -32.25 -5.76
C VAL A 370 -5.09 -33.47 -6.41
N GLU A 371 -5.10 -33.55 -7.74
CA GLU A 371 -5.61 -34.69 -8.51
C GLU A 371 -4.76 -35.95 -8.30
N THR A 372 -3.44 -35.80 -8.21
CA THR A 372 -2.49 -36.90 -7.91
C THR A 372 -2.48 -37.30 -6.43
N GLY A 373 -3.15 -36.54 -5.56
CA GLY A 373 -3.26 -36.83 -4.13
C GLY A 373 -2.00 -36.50 -3.30
N GLU A 374 -1.00 -35.85 -3.90
CA GLU A 374 0.26 -35.47 -3.25
C GLU A 374 0.09 -34.28 -2.29
N LEU A 375 -0.96 -33.47 -2.47
CA LEU A 375 -1.31 -32.34 -1.60
C LEU A 375 -2.68 -32.54 -0.95
N ALA A 376 -2.71 -32.65 0.38
CA ALA A 376 -3.94 -32.65 1.17
C ALA A 376 -3.84 -31.73 2.40
N GLY A 377 -4.81 -30.82 2.55
CA GLY A 377 -4.90 -29.94 3.72
C GLY A 377 -5.94 -28.82 3.58
N GLN A 378 -6.50 -28.35 4.69
CA GLN A 378 -7.54 -27.30 4.71
C GLN A 378 -7.11 -25.96 4.04
N GLN A 379 -5.81 -25.76 3.81
CA GLN A 379 -5.28 -24.54 3.19
C GLN A 379 -5.26 -24.61 1.65
N VAL A 380 -5.33 -25.80 1.05
CA VAL A 380 -5.25 -25.98 -0.41
C VAL A 380 -6.45 -25.36 -1.13
N PRO A 381 -7.71 -25.59 -0.71
CA PRO A 381 -8.86 -24.95 -1.34
C PRO A 381 -8.83 -23.42 -1.21
N ARG A 382 -8.32 -22.89 -0.09
CA ARG A 382 -8.14 -21.44 0.09
C ARG A 382 -7.10 -20.87 -0.86
N ARG A 383 -6.01 -21.59 -1.12
CA ARG A 383 -4.94 -21.15 -2.01
C ARG A 383 -5.36 -21.17 -3.47
N ILE A 384 -6.12 -22.19 -3.87
CA ILE A 384 -6.76 -22.28 -5.20
C ILE A 384 -7.69 -21.08 -5.40
N ALA A 385 -8.59 -20.83 -4.44
CA ALA A 385 -9.51 -19.68 -4.50
C ALA A 385 -8.79 -18.33 -4.56
N ASP A 386 -7.68 -18.17 -3.83
CA ASP A 386 -6.85 -16.95 -3.88
C ASP A 386 -6.18 -16.74 -5.26
N LEU A 387 -5.69 -17.82 -5.88
CA LEU A 387 -5.06 -17.76 -7.20
C LEU A 387 -6.08 -17.54 -8.32
N GLU A 388 -7.24 -18.20 -8.25
CA GLU A 388 -8.37 -17.94 -9.16
C GLU A 388 -8.84 -16.49 -9.06
N ALA A 389 -8.91 -15.93 -7.84
CA ALA A 389 -9.26 -14.53 -7.65
C ALA A 389 -8.21 -13.58 -8.24
N GLN A 390 -6.91 -13.91 -8.09
CA GLN A 390 -5.82 -13.13 -8.68
C GLN A 390 -5.83 -13.21 -10.21
N LEU A 391 -6.01 -14.39 -10.80
CA LEU A 391 -6.16 -14.59 -12.24
C LEU A 391 -7.34 -13.81 -12.79
N LYS A 392 -8.51 -13.92 -12.17
CA LYS A 392 -9.70 -13.17 -12.58
C LYS A 392 -9.48 -11.66 -12.51
N SER A 393 -8.72 -11.18 -11.53
CA SER A 393 -8.36 -9.77 -11.42
C SER A 393 -7.34 -9.33 -12.48
N ALA A 394 -6.33 -10.17 -12.76
CA ALA A 394 -5.31 -9.92 -13.78
C ALA A 394 -5.93 -9.95 -15.18
N ASP A 395 -6.79 -10.92 -15.48
CA ASP A 395 -7.55 -10.99 -16.73
C ASP A 395 -8.48 -9.80 -16.91
N ALA A 396 -9.13 -9.33 -15.84
CA ALA A 396 -9.94 -8.11 -15.90
C ALA A 396 -9.07 -6.87 -16.23
N VAL A 397 -7.86 -6.79 -15.66
CA VAL A 397 -6.91 -5.69 -15.93
C VAL A 397 -6.35 -5.80 -17.35
N ILE A 398 -5.89 -6.98 -17.78
CA ILE A 398 -5.39 -7.22 -19.14
C ILE A 398 -6.49 -7.00 -20.16
N LYS A 399 -7.73 -7.45 -19.90
CA LYS A 399 -8.87 -7.16 -20.77
C LYS A 399 -9.15 -5.66 -20.83
N SER A 400 -9.10 -4.94 -19.71
CA SER A 400 -9.27 -3.48 -19.69
C SER A 400 -8.13 -2.76 -20.41
N LYS A 401 -6.88 -3.23 -20.29
CA LYS A 401 -5.70 -2.66 -20.94
C LYS A 401 -5.61 -3.01 -22.41
N LYS A 402 -5.97 -4.23 -22.83
CA LYS A 402 -6.12 -4.63 -24.23
C LYS A 402 -7.28 -3.91 -24.88
N GLN A 403 -8.39 -3.71 -24.17
CA GLN A 403 -9.47 -2.85 -24.66
C GLN A 403 -8.98 -1.41 -24.79
N ALA A 404 -8.27 -0.87 -23.78
CA ALA A 404 -7.70 0.47 -23.84
C ALA A 404 -6.62 0.62 -24.92
N ALA A 405 -5.78 -0.39 -25.16
CA ALA A 405 -4.75 -0.43 -26.19
C ALA A 405 -5.39 -0.58 -27.57
N LYS A 406 -6.41 -1.43 -27.74
CA LYS A 406 -7.20 -1.54 -28.97
C LYS A 406 -8.01 -0.26 -29.25
N LEU A 407 -8.44 0.44 -28.20
CA LEU A 407 -8.99 1.80 -28.23
C LEU A 407 -7.96 2.84 -28.69
N LEU A 408 -6.66 2.54 -28.61
CA LEU A 408 -5.56 3.45 -28.90
C LEU A 408 -4.76 3.05 -30.16
N GLU A 409 -4.87 1.81 -30.62
CA GLU A 409 -4.25 1.22 -31.82
C GLU A 409 -5.05 1.50 -33.09
N SER A 410 -6.24 2.12 -33.01
CA SER A 410 -6.86 2.65 -34.21
C SER A 410 -6.01 3.83 -34.68
N GLU A 411 -5.38 3.69 -35.85
CA GLU A 411 -4.58 4.70 -36.57
C GLU A 411 -5.30 6.06 -36.80
N ASN A 412 -6.55 6.21 -36.34
CA ASN A 412 -7.28 7.47 -36.26
C ASN A 412 -7.57 7.83 -34.80
N SER A 413 -7.05 8.96 -34.35
CA SER A 413 -7.43 9.66 -33.11
C SER A 413 -8.95 9.85 -32.97
N GLU A 414 -9.66 9.95 -34.10
CA GLU A 414 -11.13 10.01 -34.16
C GLU A 414 -11.84 8.73 -33.68
N LYS A 415 -11.31 7.53 -33.98
CA LYS A 415 -11.95 6.26 -33.57
C LYS A 415 -11.75 5.97 -32.07
N ALA A 416 -10.56 6.27 -31.54
CA ALA A 416 -10.26 6.22 -30.12
C ALA A 416 -11.20 7.14 -29.31
N PHE A 417 -11.44 8.35 -29.85
CA PHE A 417 -12.37 9.31 -29.28
C PHE A 417 -13.82 8.83 -29.39
N ASP A 418 -14.26 8.34 -30.55
CA ASP A 418 -15.60 7.80 -30.75
C ASP A 418 -15.89 6.65 -29.80
N ASP A 419 -14.92 5.78 -29.55
CA ASP A 419 -15.08 4.67 -28.63
C ASP A 419 -15.06 5.14 -27.17
N PHE A 420 -14.21 6.08 -26.76
CA PHE A 420 -14.31 6.73 -25.45
C PHE A 420 -15.66 7.42 -25.24
N PHE A 421 -16.17 8.09 -26.27
CA PHE A 421 -17.44 8.81 -26.23
C PHE A 421 -18.64 7.86 -26.20
N LYS A 422 -18.59 6.74 -26.94
CA LYS A 422 -19.54 5.62 -26.81
C LYS A 422 -19.50 5.03 -25.40
N PHE A 423 -18.31 4.81 -24.83
CA PHE A 423 -18.16 4.30 -23.46
C PHE A 423 -18.68 5.29 -22.40
N TYR A 424 -18.45 6.59 -22.57
CA TYR A 424 -18.99 7.63 -21.68
C TYR A 424 -20.52 7.74 -21.79
N ARG A 425 -21.08 7.69 -23.01
CA ARG A 425 -22.52 7.63 -23.22
C ARG A 425 -23.13 6.38 -22.59
N GLN A 426 -22.49 5.23 -22.78
CA GLN A 426 -22.89 3.97 -22.15
C GLN A 426 -22.80 4.06 -20.62
N MET A 427 -21.79 4.72 -20.06
CA MET A 427 -21.69 4.98 -18.61
C MET A 427 -22.82 5.87 -18.08
N LYS A 428 -23.29 6.85 -18.87
CA LYS A 428 -24.46 7.67 -18.50
C LYS A 428 -25.78 6.91 -18.56
N GLN A 429 -25.89 5.91 -19.43
CA GLN A 429 -27.08 5.07 -19.59
C GLN A 429 -27.10 3.91 -18.58
N ASP A 430 -25.99 3.19 -18.47
CA ASP A 430 -25.74 2.13 -17.49
C ASP A 430 -24.78 2.65 -16.41
N GLU A 431 -25.30 3.09 -15.26
CA GLU A 431 -24.51 3.51 -14.09
C GLU A 431 -23.81 2.32 -13.37
N THR A 432 -23.14 1.45 -14.12
CA THR A 432 -22.36 0.36 -13.54
C THR A 432 -21.01 0.88 -13.00
N PHE A 433 -20.66 0.36 -11.82
CA PHE A 433 -19.43 0.71 -11.11
C PHE A 433 -18.15 0.51 -11.95
N VAL A 434 -18.15 -0.54 -12.78
CA VAL A 434 -17.00 -0.93 -13.61
C VAL A 434 -16.73 0.11 -14.69
N LEU A 435 -17.77 0.61 -15.37
CA LEU A 435 -17.64 1.63 -16.41
C LEU A 435 -17.08 2.94 -15.85
N ARG A 436 -17.60 3.43 -14.71
CA ARG A 436 -17.08 4.64 -14.05
C ARG A 436 -15.61 4.52 -13.63
N ARG A 437 -15.22 3.34 -13.14
CA ARG A 437 -13.82 3.10 -12.76
C ARG A 437 -12.90 3.15 -13.98
N ASN A 438 -13.31 2.54 -15.09
CA ASN A 438 -12.51 2.51 -16.32
C ASN A 438 -12.33 3.93 -16.91
N VAL A 439 -13.40 4.73 -16.95
CA VAL A 439 -13.34 6.14 -17.37
C VAL A 439 -12.40 6.94 -16.46
N ALA A 440 -12.46 6.76 -15.14
CA ALA A 440 -11.56 7.44 -14.21
C ALA A 440 -10.08 7.04 -14.38
N VAL A 441 -9.80 5.80 -14.79
CA VAL A 441 -8.43 5.35 -15.10
C VAL A 441 -7.94 5.98 -16.40
N ALA A 442 -8.75 5.97 -17.46
CA ALA A 442 -8.43 6.61 -18.74
C ALA A 442 -8.20 8.13 -18.59
N LEU A 443 -9.02 8.81 -17.79
CA LEU A 443 -8.82 10.24 -17.52
C LEU A 443 -7.47 10.52 -16.84
N ARG A 444 -6.94 9.62 -16.01
CA ARG A 444 -5.66 9.81 -15.31
C ARG A 444 -4.44 9.55 -16.19
N THR A 445 -4.58 8.81 -17.28
CA THR A 445 -3.50 8.66 -18.26
C THR A 445 -3.35 9.92 -19.10
N ILE A 446 -4.42 10.71 -19.24
CA ILE A 446 -4.45 11.94 -20.04
C ILE A 446 -4.18 13.17 -19.18
N ILE A 447 -4.84 13.27 -18.02
CA ILE A 447 -4.85 14.46 -17.17
C ILE A 447 -3.95 14.23 -15.96
N LYS A 448 -2.98 15.13 -15.77
CA LYS A 448 -2.09 15.14 -14.61
C LYS A 448 -2.77 15.79 -13.40
N ARG A 449 -3.40 16.94 -13.62
CA ARG A 449 -4.02 17.74 -12.55
C ARG A 449 -5.16 18.60 -13.09
N VAL A 450 -6.20 18.79 -12.29
CA VAL A 450 -7.28 19.74 -12.55
C VAL A 450 -7.31 20.77 -11.43
N VAL A 451 -7.21 22.05 -11.79
CA VAL A 451 -7.14 23.18 -10.87
C VAL A 451 -8.41 24.02 -11.01
N PHE A 452 -9.06 24.32 -9.88
CA PHE A 452 -10.35 25.01 -9.82
C PHE A 452 -10.18 26.37 -9.15
N ASP A 453 -10.62 27.44 -9.81
CA ASP A 453 -10.57 28.81 -9.27
C ASP A 453 -11.78 29.19 -8.39
N ALA A 454 -11.89 30.44 -7.96
CA ALA A 454 -13.05 30.92 -7.20
C ALA A 454 -14.17 31.55 -8.07
N ARG A 455 -13.94 31.67 -9.39
CA ARG A 455 -14.84 32.29 -10.36
C ARG A 455 -15.56 31.27 -11.25
N GLY A 456 -15.34 29.97 -11.03
CA GLY A 456 -15.94 28.90 -11.81
C GLY A 456 -15.08 28.44 -13.00
N GLY A 457 -13.85 28.92 -13.13
CA GLY A 457 -12.84 28.41 -14.06
C GLY A 457 -12.23 27.09 -13.61
N MET A 458 -11.95 26.25 -14.60
CA MET A 458 -11.34 24.94 -14.48
C MET A 458 -10.13 24.88 -15.42
N TYR A 459 -8.95 24.57 -14.87
CA TYR A 459 -7.69 24.50 -15.60
C TYR A 459 -7.19 23.05 -15.56
N PHE A 460 -6.89 22.50 -16.71
CA PHE A 460 -6.51 21.11 -16.91
C PHE A 460 -5.05 21.06 -17.33
N GLU A 461 -4.21 20.54 -16.43
CA GLU A 461 -2.83 20.22 -16.71
C GLU A 461 -2.80 18.81 -17.31
N MET A 462 -2.56 18.75 -18.62
CA MET A 462 -2.43 17.51 -19.36
C MET A 462 -1.07 16.86 -19.06
N ARG A 463 -0.97 15.53 -19.20
CA ARG A 463 0.32 14.84 -19.08
C ARG A 463 1.22 15.13 -20.27
N ASP A 464 0.62 15.15 -21.46
CA ASP A 464 1.28 15.49 -22.72
C ASP A 464 0.45 16.58 -23.41
N GLY A 465 1.08 17.68 -23.83
CA GLY A 465 0.45 18.83 -24.47
C GLY A 465 0.30 20.08 -23.56
N PRO A 466 -0.08 21.24 -24.15
CA PRO A 466 -0.23 22.50 -23.40
C PRO A 466 -1.40 22.43 -22.39
N PRO A 467 -1.34 23.20 -21.29
CA PRO A 467 -2.45 23.28 -20.33
C PRO A 467 -3.69 23.89 -20.99
N ARG A 468 -4.87 23.38 -20.63
CA ARG A 468 -6.15 23.84 -21.18
C ARG A 468 -7.01 24.46 -20.10
N SER A 469 -7.89 25.39 -20.45
CA SER A 469 -8.77 26.06 -19.48
C SER A 469 -10.18 26.18 -20.02
N MET A 470 -11.16 26.04 -19.14
CA MET A 470 -12.58 26.13 -19.48
C MET A 470 -13.37 26.67 -18.28
N SER A 471 -14.34 27.54 -18.53
CA SER A 471 -15.27 27.99 -17.49
C SER A 471 -16.38 26.95 -17.29
N GLN A 472 -16.98 26.91 -16.10
CA GLN A 472 -18.14 26.04 -15.85
C GLN A 472 -19.34 26.39 -16.76
N GLU A 473 -19.46 27.63 -17.21
CA GLU A 473 -20.48 28.03 -18.19
C GLU A 473 -20.16 27.47 -19.59
N GLY A 474 -18.88 27.44 -19.99
CA GLY A 474 -18.42 26.78 -21.21
C GLY A 474 -18.51 25.24 -21.18
N ALA A 475 -18.75 24.66 -20.01
CA ALA A 475 -18.99 23.22 -19.83
C ALA A 475 -20.48 22.82 -19.95
N ARG A 476 -21.36 23.78 -20.27
CA ARG A 476 -22.76 23.51 -20.62
C ARG A 476 -22.82 23.06 -22.09
N LEU A 477 -23.23 21.81 -22.30
CA LEU A 477 -23.62 21.30 -23.62
C LEU A 477 -24.97 21.87 -24.03
#